data_AF-A0A956IAN6-F1
#
_entry.id   AF-A0A956IAN6-F1
#
_cell.length_a   1.000
_cell.length_b   1.000
_cell.length_c   1.000
_cell.angle_alpha   90.00
_cell.angle_beta   90.00
_cell.angle_gamma   90.00
#
_symmetry.space_group_name_H-M   'P 1'
#
loop_
_entity.id
_entity.type
_entity.pdbx_description
1 polymer ?
#
loop_
_entity_poly.entity_id
_entity_poly.type
_entity_poly.pdbx_seq_one_letter_code
_entity_poly.pdbx_strand_id
1 'polypeptide(L)'
;FFAKMFWLERYALPAHVGVVVLAGGALLWGIEALPKPRRALRWAPVGLACAIGLVGTRALTEADAEEQTFVYVDAIDTHRAAFEAVEDEAERLGRDPVVLTPWPMQIELREPYLGYVDRPFETIHPRSAGDASFDLLLFGEGSWRAPELRARAEELGFVRRARFQRGEVQALELWGPP
;
A
#
# COMPACT_ATOMS: atom_id res chain seq x y z
N PHE A 1 -13.87 -4.20 19.56
CA PHE A 1 -13.26 -3.47 18.43
C PHE A 1 -11.74 -3.65 18.41
N PHE A 2 -11.03 -3.43 19.52
CA PHE A 2 -9.57 -3.61 19.65
C PHE A 2 -9.04 -5.01 19.29
N ALA A 3 -9.75 -6.09 19.67
CA ALA A 3 -9.34 -7.46 19.31
C ALA A 3 -9.50 -7.79 17.81
N LYS A 4 -10.37 -7.08 17.08
CA LYS A 4 -10.56 -7.27 15.63
C LYS A 4 -9.38 -6.72 14.84
N MET A 5 -8.69 -5.69 15.37
CA MET A 5 -7.46 -5.19 14.75
C MET A 5 -6.34 -6.22 14.80
N PHE A 6 -6.18 -7.00 15.88
CA PHE A 6 -5.15 -8.04 15.98
C PHE A 6 -5.49 -9.35 15.24
N TRP A 7 -6.73 -9.51 14.79
CA TRP A 7 -7.18 -10.61 13.93
C TRP A 7 -7.41 -10.19 12.47
N LEU A 8 -6.92 -9.01 12.08
CA LEU A 8 -6.68 -8.77 10.67
C LEU A 8 -5.59 -9.76 10.23
N GLU A 9 -5.81 -10.47 9.12
CA GLU A 9 -4.88 -11.48 8.58
C GLU A 9 -3.43 -10.98 8.51
N ARG A 10 -3.23 -9.67 8.33
CA ARG A 10 -1.92 -9.00 8.36
C ARG A 10 -1.13 -9.17 9.68
N TYR A 11 -1.78 -9.38 10.82
CA TYR A 11 -1.11 -9.68 12.10
C TYR A 11 -1.01 -11.18 12.37
N ALA A 12 -1.64 -12.02 11.54
CA ALA A 12 -1.43 -13.47 11.53
C ALA A 12 -0.22 -13.88 10.67
N LEU A 13 0.38 -12.96 9.89
CA LEU A 13 1.63 -13.19 9.14
C LEU A 13 2.74 -13.90 9.95
N PRO A 14 2.98 -13.58 11.25
CA PRO A 14 3.94 -14.33 12.07
C PRO A 14 3.53 -15.80 12.31
N ALA A 15 2.23 -16.08 12.42
CA ALA A 15 1.72 -17.44 12.59
C ALA A 15 1.86 -18.27 11.30
N HIS A 16 1.81 -17.63 10.12
CA HIS A 16 1.97 -18.31 8.83
C HIS A 16 3.37 -18.90 8.65
N VAL A 17 4.41 -18.19 9.07
CA VAL A 17 5.80 -18.72 9.04
C VAL A 17 5.93 -19.94 9.94
N GLY A 18 5.37 -19.88 11.17
CA GLY A 18 5.37 -21.01 12.10
C GLY A 18 4.62 -22.23 11.55
N VAL A 19 3.44 -22.04 10.97
CA VAL A 19 2.65 -23.11 10.35
C VAL A 19 3.38 -23.70 9.13
N VAL A 20 4.00 -22.88 8.29
CA VAL A 20 4.79 -23.34 7.14
C VAL A 20 6.02 -24.13 7.58
N VAL A 21 6.74 -23.68 8.62
CA VAL A 21 7.88 -24.40 9.18
C VAL A 21 7.46 -25.73 9.80
N LEU A 22 6.36 -25.75 10.56
CA LEU A 22 5.82 -26.98 11.15
C LEU A 22 5.31 -27.95 10.09
N ALA A 23 4.61 -27.46 9.07
CA ALA A 23 4.15 -28.26 7.94
C ALA A 23 5.33 -28.83 7.14
N GLY A 24 6.36 -28.01 6.89
CA GLY A 24 7.61 -28.45 6.27
C GLY A 24 8.33 -29.51 7.09
N GLY A 25 8.44 -29.31 8.42
CA GLY A 25 9.03 -30.27 9.35
C GLY A 25 8.25 -31.59 9.42
N ALA A 26 6.92 -31.54 9.48
CA ALA A 26 6.05 -32.72 9.48
C ALA A 26 6.14 -33.49 8.16
N LEU A 27 6.22 -32.79 7.02
CA LEU A 27 6.45 -33.40 5.70
C LEU A 27 7.82 -34.09 5.66
N LEU A 28 8.89 -33.41 6.07
CA LEU A 28 10.25 -33.98 6.09
C LEU A 28 10.38 -35.18 7.03
N TRP A 29 9.70 -35.16 8.18
CA TRP A 29 9.68 -36.27 9.13
C TRP A 29 8.90 -37.48 8.62
N GLY A 30 7.72 -37.27 8.02
CA GLY A 30 6.91 -38.34 7.42
C GLY A 30 7.57 -39.02 6.21
N ILE A 31 8.52 -38.35 5.56
CA ILE A 31 9.25 -38.86 4.38
C ILE A 31 10.20 -40.03 4.72
N GLU A 32 10.68 -40.14 5.96
CA GLU A 32 11.54 -41.27 6.36
C GLU A 32 10.82 -42.62 6.33
N ALA A 33 9.48 -42.63 6.38
CA ALA A 33 8.65 -43.82 6.31
C ALA A 33 8.39 -44.32 4.88
N LEU A 34 8.83 -43.60 3.82
CA LEU A 34 8.52 -43.94 2.43
C LEU A 34 9.57 -44.87 1.78
N PRO A 35 9.14 -45.87 0.97
CA PRO A 35 10.05 -46.74 0.20
C PRO A 35 10.93 -45.97 -0.79
N LYS A 36 12.21 -46.38 -0.93
CA LYS A 36 13.23 -45.77 -1.82
C LYS A 36 12.76 -45.35 -3.24
N PRO A 37 11.99 -46.15 -4.00
CA PRO A 37 11.59 -45.76 -5.36
C PRO A 37 10.59 -44.60 -5.42
N ARG A 38 9.92 -44.26 -4.30
CA ARG A 38 8.98 -43.13 -4.23
C ARG A 38 9.60 -41.87 -3.65
N ARG A 39 10.92 -41.87 -3.40
CA ARG A 39 11.62 -40.69 -2.86
C ARG A 39 11.52 -39.47 -3.77
N ALA A 40 11.32 -39.58 -5.08
CA ALA A 40 11.11 -38.40 -5.93
C ALA A 40 9.78 -37.68 -5.63
N LEU A 41 8.72 -38.43 -5.27
CA LEU A 41 7.43 -37.87 -4.84
C LEU A 41 7.54 -37.05 -3.54
N ARG A 42 8.66 -37.14 -2.81
CA ARG A 42 8.93 -36.35 -1.60
C ARG A 42 8.93 -34.85 -1.84
N TRP A 43 9.23 -34.44 -3.07
CA TRP A 43 9.28 -33.03 -3.46
C TRP A 43 7.95 -32.51 -4.00
N ALA A 44 6.99 -33.38 -4.29
CA ALA A 44 5.71 -32.95 -4.88
C ALA A 44 4.90 -32.03 -3.94
N PRO A 45 4.76 -32.32 -2.63
CA PRO A 45 4.07 -31.39 -1.72
C PRO A 45 4.80 -30.06 -1.54
N VAL A 46 6.14 -30.09 -1.51
CA VAL A 46 6.98 -28.89 -1.41
C VAL A 46 6.83 -28.04 -2.67
N GLY A 47 6.93 -28.65 -3.85
CA GLY A 47 6.74 -27.98 -5.14
C GLY A 47 5.33 -27.42 -5.29
N LEU A 48 4.31 -28.15 -4.86
CA LEU A 48 2.92 -27.68 -4.87
C LEU A 48 2.71 -26.51 -3.90
N ALA A 49 3.26 -26.58 -2.69
CA ALA A 49 3.19 -25.49 -1.71
C ALA A 49 3.93 -24.23 -2.20
N CYS A 50 5.12 -24.38 -2.78
CA CYS A 50 5.84 -23.28 -3.40
C CYS A 50 5.07 -22.68 -4.59
N ALA A 51 4.47 -23.51 -5.45
CA ALA A 51 3.67 -23.04 -6.57
C ALA A 51 2.42 -22.27 -6.10
N ILE A 52 1.68 -22.80 -5.13
CA ILE A 52 0.53 -22.12 -4.53
C ILE A 52 0.96 -20.81 -3.87
N GLY A 53 2.07 -20.81 -3.12
CA GLY A 53 2.61 -19.60 -2.52
C GLY A 53 2.99 -18.54 -3.54
N LEU A 54 3.71 -18.91 -4.61
CA LEU A 54 4.09 -17.99 -5.69
C LEU A 54 2.87 -17.40 -6.41
N VAL A 55 1.86 -18.23 -6.69
CA VAL A 55 0.59 -17.74 -7.27
C VAL A 55 -0.13 -16.82 -6.28
N GLY A 56 -0.21 -17.20 -5.01
CA GLY A 56 -0.82 -16.41 -3.94
C GLY A 56 -0.17 -15.04 -3.78
N THR A 57 1.15 -14.95 -3.94
CA THR A 57 1.89 -13.67 -3.86
C THR A 57 1.55 -12.66 -4.97
N ARG A 58 0.74 -13.05 -5.95
CA ARG A 58 0.25 -12.18 -7.03
C ARG A 58 -1.27 -12.27 -7.21
N ALA A 59 -1.98 -12.90 -6.28
CA ALA A 59 -3.43 -12.94 -6.34
C ALA A 59 -3.98 -11.52 -6.14
N LEU A 60 -5.04 -11.18 -6.87
CA LEU A 60 -5.81 -9.96 -6.65
C LEU A 60 -6.35 -9.97 -5.22
N THR A 61 -5.89 -9.03 -4.40
CA THR A 61 -6.42 -8.79 -3.07
C THR A 61 -7.60 -7.83 -3.13
N GLU A 62 -8.44 -7.83 -2.10
CA GLU A 62 -9.41 -6.76 -1.92
C GLU A 62 -8.68 -5.40 -1.85
N ALA A 63 -9.37 -4.32 -2.24
CA ALA A 63 -8.87 -2.97 -2.01
C ALA A 63 -8.54 -2.80 -0.51
N ASP A 64 -7.40 -2.16 -0.19
CA ASP A 64 -6.85 -2.01 1.17
C ASP A 64 -6.22 -3.29 1.80
N ALA A 65 -6.03 -4.38 1.04
CA ALA A 65 -5.36 -5.60 1.52
C ALA A 65 -4.06 -5.96 0.74
N GLU A 66 -3.49 -4.99 0.02
CA GLU A 66 -2.31 -5.14 -0.86
C GLU A 66 -1.06 -5.64 -0.12
N GLU A 67 -1.00 -5.43 1.21
CA GLU A 67 0.03 -5.89 2.14
C GLU A 67 0.19 -7.43 2.24
N GLN A 68 -0.72 -8.19 1.61
CA GLN A 68 -0.68 -9.67 1.58
C GLN A 68 0.03 -10.25 0.35
N THR A 69 0.36 -9.43 -0.66
CA THR A 69 0.93 -9.88 -1.95
C THR A 69 2.04 -8.94 -2.40
N PHE A 70 2.87 -9.33 -3.37
CA PHE A 70 3.89 -8.41 -3.92
C PHE A 70 3.29 -7.18 -4.63
N VAL A 71 1.96 -7.10 -4.75
CA VAL A 71 1.24 -5.91 -5.22
C VAL A 71 1.54 -4.70 -4.32
N TYR A 72 1.89 -4.89 -3.04
CA TYR A 72 2.33 -3.78 -2.19
C TYR A 72 3.55 -3.03 -2.79
N VAL A 73 4.41 -3.68 -3.58
CA VAL A 73 5.56 -3.00 -4.21
C VAL A 73 5.07 -1.97 -5.23
N ASP A 74 4.01 -2.30 -5.98
CA ASP A 74 3.40 -1.36 -6.91
C ASP A 74 2.69 -0.21 -6.15
N ALA A 75 2.16 -0.47 -4.95
CA ALA A 75 1.61 0.56 -4.07
C ALA A 75 2.70 1.51 -3.56
N ILE A 76 3.83 0.96 -3.09
CA ILE A 76 5.02 1.73 -2.68
C ILE A 76 5.49 2.63 -3.83
N ASP A 77 5.63 2.08 -5.02
CA ASP A 77 6.10 2.82 -6.20
C ASP A 77 5.08 3.88 -6.65
N THR A 78 3.78 3.62 -6.51
CA THR A 78 2.72 4.60 -6.79
C THR A 78 2.77 5.76 -5.80
N HIS A 79 2.98 5.49 -4.51
CA HIS A 79 3.12 6.52 -3.48
C HIS A 79 4.39 7.35 -3.70
N ARG A 80 5.54 6.69 -3.97
CA ARG A 80 6.80 7.38 -4.27
C ARG A 80 6.63 8.35 -5.44
N ALA A 81 6.06 7.89 -6.55
CA ALA A 81 5.83 8.76 -7.71
C ALA A 81 4.90 9.95 -7.39
N ALA A 82 3.87 9.74 -6.56
CA ALA A 82 2.97 10.81 -6.16
C ALA A 82 3.65 11.84 -5.24
N PHE A 83 4.55 11.42 -4.36
CA PHE A 83 5.24 12.32 -3.44
C PHE A 83 6.42 13.03 -4.09
N GLU A 84 7.12 12.40 -5.02
CA GLU A 84 8.08 13.08 -5.90
C GLU A 84 7.40 14.25 -6.63
N ALA A 85 6.16 14.06 -7.11
CA ALA A 85 5.40 15.16 -7.71
C ALA A 85 4.97 16.26 -6.71
N VAL A 86 4.83 15.95 -5.42
CA VAL A 86 4.62 16.96 -4.37
C VAL A 86 5.90 17.76 -4.13
N GLU A 87 7.06 17.10 -4.17
CA GLU A 87 8.37 17.76 -4.10
C GLU A 87 8.59 18.68 -5.31
N ASP A 88 8.28 18.22 -6.52
CA ASP A 88 8.33 19.05 -7.74
C ASP A 88 7.42 20.29 -7.64
N GLU A 89 6.22 20.14 -7.08
CA GLU A 89 5.31 21.27 -6.83
C GLU A 89 5.86 22.23 -5.76
N ALA A 90 6.58 21.73 -4.76
CA ALA A 90 7.25 22.58 -3.77
C ALA A 90 8.34 23.44 -4.40
N GLU A 91 9.14 22.86 -5.31
CA GLU A 91 10.12 23.60 -6.10
C GLU A 91 9.44 24.66 -6.97
N ARG A 92 8.35 24.30 -7.65
CA ARG A 92 7.58 25.23 -8.50
C ARG A 92 6.99 26.39 -7.71
N LEU A 93 6.49 26.14 -6.50
CA LEU A 93 5.92 27.17 -5.61
C LEU A 93 7.00 28.02 -4.92
N GLY A 94 8.26 27.56 -4.92
CA GLY A 94 9.37 28.19 -4.20
C GLY A 94 9.22 28.10 -2.67
N ARG A 95 8.35 27.21 -2.17
CA ARG A 95 8.08 26.98 -0.75
C ARG A 95 7.39 25.63 -0.56
N ASP A 96 7.33 25.21 0.70
CA ASP A 96 6.64 23.98 1.08
C ASP A 96 5.12 24.15 0.92
N PRO A 97 4.45 23.26 0.17
CA PRO A 97 3.00 23.24 0.09
C PRO A 97 2.40 22.64 1.36
N VAL A 98 1.25 23.17 1.76
CA VAL A 98 0.35 22.50 2.70
C VAL A 98 -0.52 21.53 1.91
N VAL A 99 -0.44 20.23 2.24
CA VAL A 99 -1.12 19.16 1.48
C VAL A 99 -2.36 18.68 2.22
N LEU A 100 -3.53 18.83 1.60
CA LEU A 100 -4.76 18.20 2.07
C LEU A 100 -4.80 16.74 1.60
N THR A 101 -4.72 15.79 2.53
CA THR A 101 -4.65 14.37 2.17
C THR A 101 -5.21 13.46 3.27
N PRO A 102 -5.97 12.40 2.92
CA PRO A 102 -6.46 11.43 3.90
C PRO A 102 -5.32 10.54 4.44
N TRP A 103 -5.62 9.81 5.52
CA TRP A 103 -4.76 8.70 5.98
C TRP A 103 -4.77 7.57 4.93
N PRO A 104 -3.62 6.89 4.64
CA PRO A 104 -2.33 6.97 5.34
C PRO A 104 -1.35 8.04 4.84
N MET A 105 -1.53 8.58 3.63
CA MET A 105 -0.61 9.54 2.99
C MET A 105 -0.30 10.77 3.87
N GLN A 106 -1.26 11.17 4.71
CA GLN A 106 -1.02 12.22 5.71
C GLN A 106 0.21 11.96 6.59
N ILE A 107 0.37 10.72 7.08
CA ILE A 107 1.49 10.33 7.93
C ILE A 107 2.75 10.16 7.09
N GLU A 108 2.63 9.56 5.92
CA GLU A 108 3.78 9.26 5.05
C GLU A 108 4.49 10.53 4.55
N LEU A 109 3.73 11.61 4.29
CA LEU A 109 4.27 12.92 3.94
C LEU A 109 4.80 13.71 5.15
N ARG A 110 4.19 13.54 6.33
CA ARG A 110 4.57 14.28 7.54
C ARG A 110 5.77 13.65 8.26
N GLU A 111 5.91 12.33 8.16
CA GLU A 111 6.86 11.53 8.92
C GLU A 111 7.75 10.73 7.95
N PRO A 112 8.97 11.20 7.63
CA PRO A 112 9.84 10.60 6.61
C PRO A 112 10.47 9.25 7.03
N TYR A 113 9.92 8.53 8.02
CA TYR A 113 10.48 7.28 8.53
C TYR A 113 10.58 6.17 7.48
N LEU A 114 9.71 6.21 6.47
CA LEU A 114 9.68 5.23 5.37
C LEU A 114 10.52 5.65 4.17
N GLY A 115 11.10 6.86 4.16
CA GLY A 115 11.94 7.36 3.08
C GLY A 115 11.20 7.60 1.76
N TYR A 116 9.90 7.92 1.81
CA TYR A 116 9.15 8.35 0.63
C TYR A 116 9.37 9.82 0.27
N VAL A 117 9.69 10.65 1.27
CA VAL A 117 10.05 12.06 1.11
C VAL A 117 11.31 12.33 1.90
N ASP A 118 12.13 13.25 1.40
CA ASP A 118 13.40 13.61 2.05
C ASP A 118 13.21 14.48 3.29
N ARG A 119 12.05 15.14 3.40
CA ARG A 119 11.71 16.09 4.45
C ARG A 119 10.20 16.09 4.73
N PRO A 120 9.78 16.46 5.96
CA PRO A 120 8.37 16.48 6.31
C PRO A 120 7.62 17.61 5.60
N PHE A 121 6.39 17.34 5.17
CA PHE A 121 5.42 18.33 4.69
C PHE A 121 4.34 18.61 5.71
N GLU A 122 3.77 19.82 5.67
CA GLU A 122 2.55 20.12 6.43
C GLU A 122 1.35 19.44 5.78
N THR A 123 0.62 18.63 6.56
CA THR A 123 -0.51 17.85 6.05
C THR A 123 -1.79 18.07 6.86
N ILE A 124 -2.90 18.23 6.15
CA ILE A 124 -4.22 18.42 6.74
C ILE A 124 -5.11 17.23 6.38
N HIS A 125 -5.66 16.57 7.40
CA HIS A 125 -6.65 15.52 7.16
C HIS A 125 -7.98 16.15 6.72
N PRO A 126 -8.68 15.63 5.69
CA PRO A 126 -9.88 16.31 5.19
C PRO A 126 -11.08 16.28 6.14
N ARG A 127 -11.02 15.57 7.29
CA ARG A 127 -12.03 15.70 8.37
C ARG A 127 -11.76 16.88 9.31
N SER A 128 -10.55 17.39 9.31
CA SER A 128 -10.08 18.44 10.23
C SER A 128 -9.79 19.75 9.49
N ALA A 129 -10.01 19.79 8.17
CA ALA A 129 -9.67 20.93 7.33
C ALA A 129 -10.45 22.19 7.71
N GLY A 130 -11.77 22.08 7.94
CA GLY A 130 -12.60 23.26 8.17
C GLY A 130 -12.36 24.32 7.09
N ASP A 131 -12.03 25.54 7.50
CA ASP A 131 -11.69 26.66 6.62
C ASP A 131 -10.17 26.82 6.37
N ALA A 132 -9.37 25.82 6.73
CA ALA A 132 -7.92 25.88 6.52
C ALA A 132 -7.58 25.97 5.02
N SER A 133 -6.63 26.84 4.71
CA SER A 133 -6.03 26.94 3.38
C SER A 133 -5.01 25.82 3.16
N PHE A 134 -4.98 25.27 1.95
CA PHE A 134 -4.00 24.29 1.52
C PHE A 134 -3.65 24.54 0.04
N ASP A 135 -2.48 24.08 -0.36
CA ASP A 135 -1.91 24.31 -1.69
C ASP A 135 -2.16 23.15 -2.64
N LEU A 136 -2.24 21.93 -2.12
CA LEU A 136 -2.38 20.71 -2.92
C LEU A 136 -3.45 19.80 -2.29
N LEU A 137 -4.14 19.03 -3.12
CA LEU A 137 -4.87 17.84 -2.67
C LEU A 137 -4.20 16.59 -3.26
N LEU A 138 -3.97 15.59 -2.40
CA LEU A 138 -3.50 14.27 -2.82
C LEU A 138 -4.40 13.19 -2.22
N PHE A 139 -5.04 12.38 -3.05
CA PHE A 139 -5.95 11.32 -2.58
C PHE A 139 -6.06 10.15 -3.56
N GLY A 140 -6.47 8.98 -3.07
CA GLY A 140 -6.73 7.83 -3.93
C GLY A 140 -8.02 7.98 -4.74
N GLU A 141 -7.96 7.70 -6.04
CA GLU A 141 -9.06 7.82 -7.01
C GLU A 141 -10.30 7.02 -6.60
N GLY A 142 -10.08 5.80 -6.10
CA GLY A 142 -11.12 4.91 -5.57
C GLY A 142 -11.56 5.17 -4.13
N SER A 143 -11.06 6.22 -3.47
CA SER A 143 -11.42 6.51 -2.09
C SER A 143 -12.91 6.88 -2.02
N TRP A 144 -13.60 6.45 -0.97
CA TRP A 144 -15.00 6.84 -0.75
C TRP A 144 -15.19 8.37 -0.63
N ARG A 145 -14.12 9.13 -0.34
CA ARG A 145 -14.11 10.60 -0.33
C ARG A 145 -13.64 11.25 -1.63
N ALA A 146 -13.17 10.47 -2.62
CA ALA A 146 -12.66 11.04 -3.86
C ALA A 146 -13.68 11.96 -4.56
N PRO A 147 -15.00 11.68 -4.60
CA PRO A 147 -15.96 12.62 -5.17
C PRO A 147 -16.01 13.97 -4.43
N GLU A 148 -16.00 13.96 -3.09
CA GLU A 148 -15.99 15.16 -2.25
C GLU A 148 -14.70 15.98 -2.46
N LEU A 149 -13.55 15.30 -2.52
CA LEU A 149 -12.26 15.95 -2.70
C LEU A 149 -12.07 16.53 -4.10
N ARG A 150 -12.55 15.86 -5.16
CA ARG A 150 -12.57 16.41 -6.52
C ARG A 150 -13.44 17.66 -6.60
N ALA A 151 -14.68 17.59 -6.07
CA ALA A 151 -15.56 18.75 -6.04
C ALA A 151 -14.92 19.93 -5.29
N ARG A 152 -14.24 19.65 -4.17
CA ARG A 152 -13.52 20.68 -3.41
C ARG A 152 -12.34 21.27 -4.20
N ALA A 153 -11.59 20.46 -4.94
CA ALA A 153 -10.52 20.94 -5.81
C ALA A 153 -11.08 21.86 -6.91
N GLU A 154 -12.19 21.46 -7.54
CA GLU A 154 -12.87 22.24 -8.58
C GLU A 154 -13.39 23.59 -8.03
N GLU A 155 -13.99 23.61 -6.84
CA GLU A 155 -14.41 24.84 -6.15
C GLU A 155 -13.27 25.84 -5.93
N LEU A 156 -12.07 25.33 -5.68
CA LEU A 156 -10.85 26.13 -5.48
C LEU A 156 -10.16 26.52 -6.79
N GLY A 157 -10.72 26.10 -7.93
CA GLY A 157 -10.12 26.31 -9.25
C GLY A 157 -8.86 25.49 -9.48
N PHE A 158 -8.65 24.42 -8.70
CA PHE A 158 -7.52 23.53 -8.87
C PHE A 158 -7.70 22.66 -10.11
N VAL A 159 -6.58 22.32 -10.74
CA VAL A 159 -6.52 21.41 -11.88
C VAL A 159 -5.84 20.11 -11.45
N ARG A 160 -6.24 19.00 -12.05
CA ARG A 160 -5.56 17.72 -11.85
C ARG A 160 -4.17 17.82 -12.49
N ARG A 161 -3.13 17.85 -11.65
CA ARG A 161 -1.73 17.90 -12.06
C ARG A 161 -1.28 16.56 -12.61
N ALA A 162 -1.62 15.49 -11.91
CA ALA A 162 -1.18 14.15 -12.28
C ALA A 162 -2.09 13.06 -11.72
N ARG A 163 -1.98 11.87 -12.32
CA ARG A 163 -2.58 10.62 -11.87
C ARG A 163 -1.50 9.55 -11.86
N PHE A 164 -1.30 8.90 -10.72
CA PHE A 164 -0.25 7.92 -10.50
C PHE A 164 -0.88 6.55 -10.33
N GLN A 165 -0.42 5.57 -11.11
CA GLN A 165 -0.86 4.19 -10.97
C GLN A 165 0.21 3.26 -11.51
N ARG A 166 0.60 2.26 -10.71
CA ARG A 166 1.44 1.16 -11.14
C ARG A 166 0.71 -0.16 -10.92
N GLY A 167 0.73 -1.04 -11.91
CA GLY A 167 0.03 -2.32 -11.83
C GLY A 167 -1.48 -2.13 -11.59
N GLU A 168 -2.04 -2.96 -10.71
CA GLU A 168 -3.48 -2.99 -10.41
C GLU A 168 -3.85 -2.29 -9.09
N VAL A 169 -2.91 -1.58 -8.46
CA VAL A 169 -3.17 -0.83 -7.22
C VAL A 169 -4.07 0.38 -7.45
N GLN A 170 -4.66 0.87 -6.37
CA GLN A 170 -5.46 2.09 -6.41
C GLN A 170 -4.62 3.27 -6.91
N ALA A 171 -5.13 3.96 -7.94
CA ALA A 171 -4.47 5.14 -8.45
C ALA A 171 -4.58 6.32 -7.46
N LEU A 172 -3.57 7.19 -7.46
CA LEU A 172 -3.57 8.45 -6.72
C LEU A 172 -3.75 9.64 -7.67
N GLU A 173 -4.44 10.67 -7.21
CA GLU A 173 -4.63 11.92 -7.92
C GLU A 173 -4.02 13.09 -7.15
N LEU A 174 -3.21 13.90 -7.84
CA LEU A 174 -2.68 15.16 -7.33
C LEU A 174 -3.38 16.33 -8.01
N TRP A 175 -3.89 17.26 -7.21
CA TRP A 175 -4.55 18.48 -7.64
C TRP A 175 -3.87 19.70 -7.01
N GLY A 176 -3.79 20.80 -7.75
CA GLY A 176 -3.19 22.05 -7.29
C GLY A 176 -3.69 23.25 -8.11
N PRO A 177 -3.24 24.49 -7.80
CA PRO A 177 -3.55 25.69 -8.57
C PRO A 177 -3.23 25.52 -10.06
N PRO A 178 -3.77 26.34 -10.98
CA PRO A 178 -3.43 26.27 -12.41
C PRO A 178 -1.94 26.47 -12.71
#